data_AF-A0A7H9CGD5-F1
#
_entry.id   AF-A0A7H9CGD5-F1
#
_cell.length_a   1.000
_cell.length_b   1.000
_cell.length_c   1.000
_cell.angle_alpha   90.00
_cell.angle_beta   90.00
_cell.angle_gamma   90.00
#
_symmetry.space_group_name_H-M   'P 1'
#
loop_
_entity.id
_entity.type
_entity.pdbx_description
1 polymer ?
#
loop_
_entity_poly.entity_id
_entity_poly.type
_entity_poly.pdbx_seq_one_letter_code
_entity_poly.pdbx_strand_id
1 'polypeptide(L)'
;MQELNFNFKGERTYIQGPDVYNALLKTYPNLKLFELSFHQLMTQNILLSQGAPKDEKDLYFIARFKSAQELNFKNELRIFGLKNPNSKPSKSIIYEEEKIISKSSLDLAKQEITLSCPSGFSFMEEIIALNKHLLLNVLSEQKSKWYFAKLNLNDEFKEKYPLKLRFKSHFNFLLTKSEIFHS
;
A
#
# COMPACT_ATOMS: atom_id res chain seq x y z
N MET A 1 13.01 -16.00 12.11
CA MET A 1 12.26 -15.15 11.16
C MET A 1 10.78 -15.31 11.48
N GLN A 2 10.03 -14.22 11.48
CA GLN A 2 8.58 -14.26 11.71
C GLN A 2 7.88 -14.44 10.36
N GLU A 3 6.84 -15.28 10.30
CA GLU A 3 6.01 -15.44 9.11
C GLU A 3 4.69 -14.65 9.22
N LEU A 4 4.32 -13.98 8.13
CA LEU A 4 3.02 -13.36 7.94
C LEU A 4 2.20 -14.18 6.95
N ASN A 5 1.03 -14.62 7.40
CA ASN A 5 0.08 -15.40 6.61
C ASN A 5 -1.04 -14.50 6.07
N PHE A 6 -1.34 -14.64 4.79
CA PHE A 6 -2.32 -13.81 4.09
C PHE A 6 -3.37 -14.65 3.36
N ASN A 7 -4.43 -13.97 2.94
CA ASN A 7 -5.40 -14.48 1.99
C ASN A 7 -5.30 -13.68 0.69
N PHE A 8 -5.71 -14.29 -0.41
CA PHE A 8 -6.01 -13.56 -1.63
C PHE A 8 -7.32 -12.78 -1.50
N LYS A 9 -7.56 -11.85 -2.42
CA LYS A 9 -8.76 -10.98 -2.43
C LYS A 9 -9.44 -11.00 -3.79
N GLY A 10 -10.71 -11.42 -3.83
CA GLY A 10 -11.49 -11.60 -5.05
C GLY A 10 -10.82 -12.60 -5.99
N GLU A 11 -10.67 -12.21 -7.25
CA GLU A 11 -10.05 -13.04 -8.30
C GLU A 11 -8.52 -12.94 -8.34
N ARG A 12 -7.91 -12.12 -7.47
CA ARG A 12 -6.47 -11.86 -7.52
C ARG A 12 -5.68 -13.05 -7.00
N THR A 13 -4.57 -13.37 -7.68
CA THR A 13 -3.66 -14.47 -7.29
C THR A 13 -2.40 -13.98 -6.56
N TYR A 14 -2.47 -12.78 -5.99
CA TYR A 14 -1.37 -12.13 -5.26
C TYR A 14 -1.90 -11.36 -4.04
N ILE A 15 -1.08 -11.29 -2.99
CA ILE A 15 -1.35 -10.55 -1.76
C ILE A 15 -1.39 -9.05 -2.08
N GLN A 16 -2.39 -8.33 -1.55
CA GLN A 16 -2.52 -6.90 -1.79
C GLN A 16 -1.59 -6.10 -0.86
N GLY A 17 -0.97 -5.05 -1.39
CA GLY A 17 -0.09 -4.17 -0.60
C GLY A 17 -0.74 -3.55 0.66
N PRO A 18 -2.03 -3.17 0.65
CA PRO A 18 -2.74 -2.78 1.88
C PRO A 18 -2.71 -3.84 2.99
N ASP A 19 -2.79 -5.13 2.65
CA ASP A 19 -2.75 -6.20 3.66
C ASP A 19 -1.37 -6.28 4.31
N VAL A 20 -0.32 -6.13 3.52
CA VAL A 20 1.07 -6.07 4.03
C VAL A 20 1.25 -4.88 4.94
N TYR A 21 0.79 -3.70 4.52
CA TYR A 21 0.84 -2.49 5.34
C TYR A 21 0.16 -2.71 6.70
N ASN A 22 -1.07 -3.23 6.71
CA ASN A 22 -1.84 -3.50 7.92
C ASN A 22 -1.14 -4.54 8.82
N ALA A 23 -0.61 -5.61 8.24
CA ALA A 23 0.11 -6.66 8.97
C ALA A 23 1.42 -6.14 9.59
N LEU A 24 2.14 -5.27 8.88
CA LEU A 24 3.35 -4.62 9.37
C LEU A 24 3.06 -3.70 10.56
N LEU A 25 2.01 -2.87 10.49
CA LEU A 25 1.62 -2.03 11.64
C LEU A 25 1.21 -2.86 12.86
N LYS A 26 0.51 -3.97 12.65
CA LYS A 26 0.15 -4.89 13.73
C LYS A 26 1.38 -5.57 14.35
N THR A 27 2.38 -5.89 13.53
CA THR A 27 3.63 -6.55 13.96
C THR A 27 4.55 -5.59 14.70
N TYR A 28 4.58 -4.32 14.27
CA TYR A 28 5.47 -3.30 14.81
C TYR A 28 4.68 -2.08 15.33
N PRO A 29 3.83 -2.24 16.37
CA PRO A 29 2.88 -1.20 16.79
C PRO A 29 3.55 0.07 17.36
N ASN A 30 4.80 -0.06 17.85
CA ASN A 30 5.56 1.04 18.44
C ASN A 30 6.44 1.76 17.41
N LEU A 31 6.39 1.34 16.14
CA LEU A 31 7.18 1.90 15.07
C LEU A 31 6.30 2.62 14.05
N LYS A 32 6.80 3.74 13.53
CA LYS A 32 6.17 4.48 12.45
C LYS A 32 6.73 4.00 11.12
N LEU A 33 5.90 3.33 10.32
CA LEU A 33 6.21 2.98 8.94
C LEU A 33 6.16 4.25 8.10
N PHE A 34 7.28 4.63 7.48
CA PHE A 34 7.35 5.83 6.65
C PHE A 34 7.62 5.51 5.17
N GLU A 35 8.19 4.35 4.87
CA GLU A 35 8.38 3.89 3.50
C GLU A 35 8.05 2.40 3.38
N LEU A 36 7.29 2.03 2.36
CA LEU A 36 7.06 0.64 1.97
C LEU A 36 7.21 0.53 0.45
N SER A 37 8.23 -0.19 0.00
CA SER A 37 8.55 -0.36 -1.42
C SER A 37 8.40 -1.82 -1.81
N PHE A 38 7.54 -2.12 -2.78
CA PHE A 38 7.34 -3.45 -3.33
C PHE A 38 8.21 -3.65 -4.56
N HIS A 39 8.95 -4.75 -4.58
CA HIS A 39 9.86 -5.10 -5.67
C HIS A 39 9.25 -6.14 -6.62
N GLN A 40 8.29 -6.94 -6.12
CA GLN A 40 7.64 -8.01 -6.89
C GLN A 40 6.19 -8.24 -6.44
N LEU A 41 5.42 -8.95 -7.26
CA LEU A 41 4.11 -9.45 -6.87
C LEU A 41 4.24 -10.56 -5.83
N MET A 42 3.47 -10.46 -4.76
CA MET A 42 3.56 -11.35 -3.61
C MET A 42 2.60 -12.53 -3.79
N THR A 43 3.11 -13.65 -4.30
CA THR A 43 2.29 -14.84 -4.60
C THR A 43 2.36 -15.93 -3.53
N GLN A 44 3.19 -15.74 -2.51
CA GLN A 44 3.42 -16.63 -1.36
C GLN A 44 3.35 -15.83 -0.06
N ASN A 45 3.19 -16.52 1.07
CA ASN A 45 3.30 -15.91 2.39
C ASN A 45 4.72 -15.37 2.63
N ILE A 46 4.85 -14.49 3.62
CA ILE A 46 6.00 -13.59 3.71
C ILE A 46 6.78 -13.85 5.00
N LEU A 47 8.08 -14.04 4.88
CA LEU A 47 9.01 -14.08 6.01
C LEU A 47 9.60 -12.68 6.25
N LEU A 48 9.55 -12.22 7.48
CA LEU A 48 10.18 -10.97 7.90
C LEU A 48 11.61 -11.21 8.36
N SER A 49 12.52 -10.36 7.87
CA SER A 49 13.95 -10.38 8.18
C SER A 49 14.48 -8.96 8.40
N GLN A 50 15.44 -8.81 9.31
CA GLN A 50 16.26 -7.58 9.42
C GLN A 50 17.54 -7.66 8.57
N GLY A 51 17.95 -8.87 8.18
CA GLY A 51 19.04 -9.09 7.23
C GLY A 51 18.53 -9.00 5.80
N ALA A 52 19.31 -8.36 4.93
CA ALA A 52 19.06 -8.36 3.49
C ALA A 52 19.07 -9.82 2.95
N PRO A 53 18.26 -10.11 1.92
CA PRO A 53 18.28 -11.44 1.31
C PRO A 53 19.60 -11.70 0.60
N LYS A 54 19.93 -12.98 0.43
CA LYS A 54 21.08 -13.41 -0.37
C LYS A 54 20.80 -13.31 -1.87
N ASP A 55 19.55 -13.50 -2.27
CA ASP A 55 19.09 -13.40 -3.67
C ASP A 55 17.95 -12.37 -3.75
N GLU A 56 18.07 -11.40 -4.67
CA GLU A 56 17.05 -10.39 -4.92
C GLU A 56 15.71 -10.99 -5.39
N LYS A 57 15.73 -12.18 -6.00
CA LYS A 57 14.52 -12.89 -6.43
C LYS A 57 13.61 -13.26 -5.27
N ASP A 58 14.16 -13.39 -4.06
CA ASP A 58 13.38 -13.67 -2.86
C ASP A 58 12.78 -12.41 -2.22
N LEU A 59 13.16 -11.22 -2.68
CA LEU A 59 12.72 -9.95 -2.10
C LEU A 59 11.33 -9.55 -2.64
N TYR A 60 10.36 -9.49 -1.75
CA TYR A 60 9.04 -8.93 -2.04
C TYR A 60 8.93 -7.45 -1.74
N PHE A 61 9.38 -7.02 -0.56
CA PHE A 61 9.32 -5.61 -0.18
C PHE A 61 10.43 -5.22 0.79
N ILE A 62 10.66 -3.92 0.86
CA ILE A 62 11.45 -3.27 1.90
C ILE A 62 10.53 -2.30 2.63
N ALA A 63 10.44 -2.45 3.95
CA ALA A 63 9.72 -1.56 4.84
C ALA A 63 10.73 -0.82 5.73
N ARG A 64 10.60 0.51 5.79
CA ARG A 64 11.44 1.36 6.64
C ARG A 64 10.61 1.97 7.74
N PHE A 65 11.07 1.77 8.95
CA PHE A 65 10.44 2.19 10.17
C PHE A 65 11.31 3.17 10.94
N LYS A 66 10.65 4.01 11.73
CA LYS A 66 11.27 4.90 12.71
C LYS A 66 10.65 4.63 14.07
N SER A 67 11.42 4.86 15.15
CA SER A 67 10.85 4.87 16.50
C SER A 67 9.78 5.96 16.61
N ALA A 68 8.62 5.63 17.20
CA ALA A 68 7.58 6.63 17.45
C ALA A 68 8.02 7.73 18.43
N GLN A 69 9.07 7.47 19.23
CA GLN A 69 9.56 8.32 20.31
C GLN A 69 10.78 9.17 19.93
N GLU A 70 11.47 8.88 18.83
CA GLU A 70 12.65 9.64 18.41
C GLU A 70 12.29 10.79 17.47
N LEU A 71 12.45 12.02 17.96
CA LEU A 71 12.29 13.26 17.17
C LEU A 71 13.39 13.46 16.12
N ASN A 72 14.55 12.82 16.30
CA ASN A 72 15.75 13.12 15.50
C ASN A 72 16.07 12.08 14.42
N PHE A 73 15.17 11.11 14.18
CA PHE A 73 15.25 10.15 13.07
C PHE A 73 16.57 9.37 12.93
N LYS A 74 17.34 9.21 14.01
CA LYS A 74 18.69 8.62 13.93
C LYS A 74 18.67 7.10 13.81
N ASN A 75 17.64 6.43 14.32
CA ASN A 75 17.53 4.98 14.26
C ASN A 75 16.42 4.54 13.29
N GLU A 76 16.80 4.29 12.03
CA GLU A 76 15.95 3.64 11.03
C GLU A 76 16.03 2.11 11.22
N LEU A 77 14.87 1.45 11.36
CA LEU A 77 14.77 0.00 11.26
C LEU A 77 14.33 -0.39 9.86
N ARG A 78 15.10 -1.25 9.21
CA ARG A 78 14.73 -1.86 7.92
C ARG A 78 14.24 -3.28 8.13
N ILE A 79 13.08 -3.58 7.56
CA ILE A 79 12.50 -4.91 7.50
C ILE A 79 12.36 -5.32 6.04
N PHE A 80 12.91 -6.49 5.72
CA PHE A 80 12.79 -7.15 4.43
C PHE A 80 11.66 -8.17 4.50
N GLY A 81 10.70 -8.05 3.58
CA GLY A 81 9.70 -9.07 3.33
C GLY A 81 10.21 -10.04 2.28
N LEU A 82 10.45 -11.28 2.67
CA LEU A 82 11.00 -12.33 1.82
C LEU A 82 9.95 -13.36 1.45
N LYS A 83 10.06 -13.93 0.26
CA LYS A 83 9.22 -15.02 -0.22
C LYS A 83 9.40 -16.27 0.64
N ASN A 84 8.30 -16.83 1.14
CA ASN A 84 8.30 -18.18 1.71
C ASN A 84 7.94 -19.22 0.63
N PRO A 85 8.88 -19.99 0.07
CA PRO A 85 8.56 -20.98 -0.97
C PRO A 85 7.66 -22.11 -0.46
N ASN A 86 7.64 -22.36 0.85
CA ASN A 86 6.92 -23.46 1.47
C ASN A 86 5.52 -23.07 1.96
N SER A 87 5.08 -21.84 1.75
CA SER A 87 3.84 -21.31 2.31
C SER A 87 3.13 -20.38 1.34
N LYS A 88 1.86 -20.68 1.07
CA LYS A 88 1.04 -19.93 0.11
C LYS A 88 -0.34 -19.64 0.72
N PRO A 89 -0.91 -18.45 0.45
CA PRO A 89 -2.32 -18.19 0.74
C PRO A 89 -3.22 -19.30 0.18
N SER A 90 -4.03 -19.90 1.05
CA SER A 90 -4.91 -21.01 0.71
C SER A 90 -6.37 -20.60 0.50
N LYS A 91 -6.73 -19.36 0.86
CA LYS A 91 -8.08 -18.82 0.77
C LYS A 91 -8.08 -17.53 -0.06
N SER A 92 -9.22 -17.26 -0.69
CA SER A 92 -9.56 -15.94 -1.20
C SER A 92 -10.76 -15.40 -0.44
N ILE A 93 -10.69 -14.13 -0.01
CA ILE A 93 -11.80 -13.43 0.65
C ILE A 93 -12.46 -12.47 -0.33
N ILE A 94 -13.76 -12.22 -0.13
CA ILE A 94 -14.50 -11.24 -0.93
C ILE A 94 -13.91 -9.84 -0.70
N TYR A 95 -13.71 -9.10 -1.79
CA TYR A 95 -13.25 -7.73 -1.76
C TYR A 95 -13.89 -6.94 -2.90
N GLU A 96 -14.79 -6.03 -2.53
CA GLU A 96 -15.60 -5.23 -3.47
C GLU A 96 -15.09 -3.79 -3.49
N GLU A 97 -14.02 -3.54 -4.25
CA GLU A 97 -13.37 -2.23 -4.38
C GLU A 97 -14.37 -1.11 -4.75
N GLU A 98 -15.37 -1.42 -5.57
CA GLU A 98 -16.45 -0.51 -5.99
C GLU A 98 -17.28 0.07 -4.84
N LYS A 99 -17.33 -0.60 -3.68
CA LYS A 99 -18.02 -0.07 -2.49
C LYS A 99 -17.30 1.14 -1.89
N ILE A 100 -15.99 1.27 -2.11
CA ILE A 100 -15.21 2.45 -1.72
C ILE A 100 -15.48 3.57 -2.74
N ILE A 101 -15.44 3.23 -4.03
CA ILE A 101 -15.57 4.19 -5.13
C ILE A 101 -16.95 4.86 -5.14
N SER A 102 -18.03 4.09 -4.93
CA SER A 102 -19.39 4.61 -4.90
C SER A 102 -19.66 5.62 -3.77
N LYS A 103 -18.78 5.70 -2.76
CA LYS A 103 -18.84 6.67 -1.66
C LYS A 103 -17.91 7.88 -1.86
N SER A 104 -17.19 7.92 -2.98
CA SER A 104 -16.21 8.96 -3.28
C SER A 104 -16.72 9.99 -4.28
N SER A 105 -16.10 11.16 -4.30
CA SER A 105 -16.36 12.24 -5.26
C SER A 105 -15.10 12.56 -6.05
N LEU A 106 -15.21 12.58 -7.39
CA LEU A 106 -14.11 12.80 -8.33
C LEU A 106 -14.25 14.20 -8.98
N ASP A 107 -13.24 15.04 -8.81
CA ASP A 107 -13.12 16.35 -9.47
C ASP A 107 -12.01 16.26 -10.53
N LEU A 108 -12.39 16.00 -11.78
CA LEU A 108 -11.45 15.86 -12.89
C LEU A 108 -10.75 17.16 -13.26
N ALA A 109 -11.39 18.31 -13.04
CA ALA A 109 -10.78 19.61 -13.31
C ALA A 109 -9.58 19.86 -12.38
N LYS A 110 -9.66 19.38 -11.14
CA LYS A 110 -8.55 19.43 -10.17
C LYS A 110 -7.70 18.16 -10.11
N GLN A 111 -8.11 17.11 -10.80
CA GLN A 111 -7.51 15.77 -10.73
C GLN A 111 -7.44 15.27 -9.28
N GLU A 112 -8.56 15.41 -8.58
CA GLU A 112 -8.72 15.08 -7.17
C GLU A 112 -9.83 14.06 -6.96
N ILE A 113 -9.66 13.19 -5.98
CA ILE A 113 -10.71 12.31 -5.47
C ILE A 113 -10.82 12.44 -3.96
N THR A 114 -12.05 12.47 -3.46
CA THR A 114 -12.35 12.66 -2.04
C THR A 114 -13.26 11.54 -1.53
N LEU A 115 -12.92 10.99 -0.36
CA LEU A 115 -13.80 10.14 0.43
C LEU A 115 -14.12 10.85 1.75
N SER A 116 -15.38 11.25 1.92
CA SER A 116 -15.80 12.12 3.03
C SER A 116 -15.87 11.41 4.39
N CYS A 117 -16.09 10.10 4.40
CA CYS A 117 -16.24 9.28 5.60
C CYS A 117 -15.74 7.84 5.35
N PRO A 118 -15.44 7.07 6.41
CA PRO A 118 -15.00 5.68 6.28
C PRO A 118 -15.96 4.84 5.43
N SER A 119 -15.38 4.06 4.52
CA SER A 119 -16.09 3.15 3.64
C SER A 119 -16.45 1.83 4.32
N GLY A 120 -15.78 1.50 5.44
CA GLY A 120 -15.84 0.21 6.13
C GLY A 120 -14.69 -0.74 5.78
N PHE A 121 -13.81 -0.34 4.86
CA PHE A 121 -12.54 -1.01 4.57
C PHE A 121 -11.41 -0.37 5.38
N SER A 122 -10.21 -0.98 5.38
CA SER A 122 -9.06 -0.34 6.02
C SER A 122 -8.66 0.93 5.28
N PHE A 123 -8.16 1.92 6.02
CA PHE A 123 -7.74 3.21 5.45
C PHE A 123 -6.75 3.06 4.28
N MET A 124 -5.86 2.06 4.35
CA MET A 124 -4.92 1.79 3.26
C MET A 124 -5.59 1.18 2.02
N GLU A 125 -6.65 0.37 2.19
CA GLU A 125 -7.45 -0.10 1.06
C GLU A 125 -8.18 1.07 0.39
N GLU A 126 -8.69 2.02 1.18
CA GLU A 126 -9.34 3.22 0.65
C GLU A 126 -8.38 4.05 -0.17
N ILE A 127 -7.19 4.35 0.35
CA ILE A 127 -6.16 5.09 -0.40
C ILE A 127 -5.85 4.42 -1.73
N ILE A 128 -5.64 3.09 -1.73
CA ILE A 128 -5.29 2.38 -2.96
C ILE A 128 -6.46 2.34 -3.96
N ALA A 129 -7.68 2.09 -3.51
CA ALA A 129 -8.86 2.07 -4.36
C ALA A 129 -9.11 3.45 -4.99
N LEU A 130 -9.11 4.51 -4.18
CA LEU A 130 -9.29 5.88 -4.64
C LEU A 130 -8.18 6.29 -5.62
N ASN A 131 -6.92 5.94 -5.33
CA ASN A 131 -5.81 6.26 -6.21
C ASN A 131 -5.93 5.58 -7.56
N LYS A 132 -6.28 4.28 -7.61
CA LYS A 132 -6.51 3.58 -8.87
C LYS A 132 -7.64 4.21 -9.66
N HIS A 133 -8.76 4.52 -9.01
CA HIS A 133 -9.90 5.14 -9.68
C HIS A 133 -9.54 6.53 -10.25
N LEU A 134 -8.82 7.34 -9.48
CA LEU A 134 -8.30 8.62 -9.95
C LEU A 134 -7.41 8.45 -11.19
N LEU A 135 -6.43 7.53 -11.13
CA LEU A 135 -5.49 7.30 -12.23
C LEU A 135 -6.17 6.80 -13.50
N LEU A 136 -7.15 5.89 -13.38
CA LEU A 136 -7.90 5.37 -14.52
C LEU A 136 -8.69 6.47 -15.25
N ASN A 137 -9.17 7.48 -14.52
CA ASN A 137 -9.91 8.59 -15.12
C ASN A 137 -9.01 9.73 -15.61
N VAL A 138 -7.88 9.99 -14.94
CA VAL A 138 -6.92 11.03 -15.34
C VAL A 138 -6.05 10.59 -16.52
N LEU A 139 -5.68 9.30 -16.58
CA LEU A 139 -4.77 8.73 -17.58
C LEU A 139 -5.52 7.80 -18.55
N SER A 140 -6.70 8.24 -19.00
CA SER A 140 -7.73 7.49 -19.75
C SER A 140 -7.25 6.69 -20.98
N GLU A 141 -6.01 6.90 -21.43
CA GLU A 141 -5.40 6.25 -22.59
C GLU A 141 -4.96 4.79 -22.34
N GLN A 142 -4.96 4.28 -21.10
CA GLN A 142 -4.59 2.88 -20.84
C GLN A 142 -5.55 2.10 -19.95
N LYS A 143 -6.11 1.01 -20.51
CA LYS A 143 -6.74 -0.11 -19.77
C LYS A 143 -5.68 -0.99 -19.09
N SER A 144 -4.76 -0.38 -18.35
CA SER A 144 -3.65 -1.08 -17.72
C SER A 144 -3.97 -1.47 -16.28
N LYS A 145 -3.38 -2.58 -15.82
CA LYS A 145 -3.46 -3.01 -14.42
C LYS A 145 -2.54 -2.14 -13.58
N TRP A 146 -3.11 -1.36 -12.67
CA TRP A 146 -2.35 -0.53 -11.73
C TRP A 146 -1.93 -1.34 -10.50
N TYR A 147 -0.61 -1.39 -10.24
CA TYR A 147 -0.03 -2.01 -9.06
C TYR A 147 0.50 -0.97 -8.09
N PHE A 148 0.26 -1.20 -6.80
CA PHE A 148 0.81 -0.37 -5.75
C PHE A 148 2.29 -0.70 -5.52
N ALA A 149 3.17 0.15 -6.04
CA ALA A 149 4.62 -0.08 -6.00
C ALA A 149 5.29 0.51 -4.77
N LYS A 150 4.86 1.69 -4.30
CA LYS A 150 5.56 2.40 -3.23
C LYS A 150 4.64 3.30 -2.40
N LEU A 151 4.80 3.24 -1.09
CA LEU A 151 4.32 4.22 -0.11
C LEU A 151 5.49 5.08 0.36
N ASN A 152 5.29 6.39 0.44
CA ASN A 152 6.20 7.29 1.14
C ASN A 152 5.38 8.31 1.94
N LEU A 153 5.64 8.36 3.25
CA LEU A 153 4.92 9.17 4.21
C LEU A 153 5.92 10.13 4.85
N ASN A 154 5.70 11.44 4.64
CA ASN A 154 6.61 12.46 5.13
C ASN A 154 6.57 12.61 6.65
N ASP A 155 5.39 12.45 7.27
CA ASP A 155 5.18 12.50 8.72
C ASP A 155 3.89 11.76 9.11
N GLU A 156 3.53 11.82 10.39
CA GLU A 156 2.47 11.09 11.08
C GLU A 156 1.25 10.73 10.20
N PHE A 157 1.29 9.52 9.63
CA PHE A 157 0.20 8.97 8.85
C PHE A 157 -0.89 8.50 9.81
N LYS A 158 -1.89 9.36 9.98
CA LYS A 158 -3.09 9.07 10.74
C LYS A 158 -4.26 8.92 9.79
N GLU A 159 -5.13 7.96 10.11
CA GLU A 159 -6.45 7.89 9.51
C GLU A 159 -7.20 9.20 9.77
N LYS A 160 -7.55 9.90 8.69
CA LYS A 160 -8.21 11.21 8.76
C LYS A 160 -9.13 11.39 7.57
N TYR A 161 -10.34 11.87 7.85
CA TYR A 161 -11.34 12.22 6.85
C TYR A 161 -11.62 13.73 6.86
N PRO A 162 -12.00 14.34 5.72
CA PRO A 162 -12.09 13.72 4.40
C PRO A 162 -10.71 13.25 3.90
N LEU A 163 -10.65 12.02 3.37
CA LEU A 163 -9.48 11.49 2.71
C LEU A 163 -9.44 12.05 1.29
N LYS A 164 -8.41 12.82 0.97
CA LYS A 164 -8.26 13.45 -0.35
C LYS A 164 -6.96 13.00 -1.00
N LEU A 165 -7.05 12.62 -2.27
CA LEU A 165 -5.90 12.32 -3.11
C LEU A 165 -5.88 13.26 -4.31
N ARG A 166 -4.68 13.72 -4.68
CA ARG A 166 -4.46 14.51 -5.90
C ARG A 166 -3.41 13.85 -6.76
N PHE A 167 -3.67 13.76 -8.06
CA PHE A 167 -2.66 13.34 -9.02
C PHE A 167 -1.53 14.38 -9.10
N LYS A 168 -0.27 13.95 -9.16
CA LYS A 168 0.87 14.88 -9.22
C LYS A 168 1.64 14.77 -10.52
N SER A 169 2.04 13.56 -10.88
CA SER A 169 2.83 13.33 -12.07
C SER A 169 2.83 11.86 -12.49
N HIS A 170 3.22 11.63 -13.73
CA HIS A 170 3.57 10.31 -14.22
C HIS A 170 4.90 10.38 -14.97
N PHE A 171 5.60 9.25 -15.06
CA PHE A 171 6.75 9.05 -15.93
C PHE A 171 6.40 7.97 -16.97
N ASN A 172 6.13 8.38 -18.21
CA ASN A 172 5.74 7.49 -19.32
C ASN A 172 4.66 6.44 -18.96
N PHE A 173 3.73 6.77 -18.04
CA PHE A 173 2.71 5.86 -17.50
C PHE A 173 3.24 4.62 -16.75
N LEU A 174 4.56 4.46 -16.65
CA LEU A 174 5.23 3.36 -15.94
C LEU A 174 5.22 3.57 -14.42
N LEU A 175 5.34 4.83 -14.00
CA LEU A 175 5.27 5.24 -12.61
C LEU A 175 4.36 6.44 -12.47
N THR A 176 3.38 6.33 -11.59
CA THR A 176 2.44 7.42 -11.26
C THR A 176 2.57 7.81 -9.80
N LYS A 177 2.50 9.11 -9.54
CA LYS A 177 2.57 9.67 -8.20
C LYS A 177 1.30 10.47 -7.90
N SER A 178 0.70 10.16 -6.76
CA SER A 178 -0.38 10.94 -6.15
C SER A 178 0.04 11.33 -4.75
N GLU A 179 -0.52 12.42 -4.25
CA GLU A 179 -0.31 12.87 -2.87
C GLU A 179 -1.60 12.75 -2.06
N ILE A 180 -1.45 12.39 -0.78
CA ILE A 180 -2.49 12.56 0.23
C ILE A 180 -2.35 13.98 0.78
N PHE A 181 -3.45 14.73 0.85
CA PHE A 181 -3.43 16.09 1.38
C PHE A 181 -4.64 16.35 2.28
N HIS A 182 -4.47 17.29 3.21
CA HIS A 182 -5.54 17.79 4.06
C HIS A 182 -5.62 19.31 3.86
N SER A 183 -6.82 19.80 3.53
CA SER A 183 -7.15 21.23 3.52
C SER A 183 -7.24 21.78 4.93
#